data_AF-A0ABD6EJ93-F1
#
_entry.id   AF-A0ABD6EJ93-F1
#
_cell.length_a   1.000
_cell.length_b   1.000
_cell.length_c   1.000
_cell.angle_alpha   90.00
_cell.angle_beta   90.00
_cell.angle_gamma   90.00
#
_symmetry.space_group_name_H-M   'P 1'
#
loop_
_entity.id
_entity.type
_entity.pdbx_description
1 polymer ?
#
loop_
_entity_poly.entity_id
_entity_poly.type
_entity_poly.pdbx_seq_one_letter_code
_entity_poly.pdbx_strand_id
1 'polypeptide(L)'
;MVLLRTTLSVTVCLSIVNGMGLGRIYLRVLSKLDDQGRNDLRSIVFNPRLSIAEFGNALRKWAANQPRDIAELLELFSKVAEQRAANISQAIEESDLSDAAKDALYDIDRIFGSSDGTLMENDKMMNIVMGRLSREDYIAVSQFLTSFLF
;
A
#
# COMPACT_ATOMS: atom_id res chain seq x y z
N MET A 1 12.14 -17.19 13.22
CA MET A 1 11.36 -17.43 12.00
C MET A 1 10.23 -16.41 11.98
N VAL A 2 10.53 -15.21 11.48
CA VAL A 2 9.67 -14.02 11.53
C VAL A 2 8.87 -13.98 10.22
N LEU A 3 7.61 -14.40 10.28
CA LEU A 3 6.67 -14.28 9.17
C LEU A 3 6.35 -12.80 8.95
N LEU A 4 7.07 -12.21 7.99
CA LEU A 4 6.65 -11.16 7.05
C LEU A 4 5.31 -10.49 7.40
N ARG A 5 5.39 -9.39 8.16
CA ARG A 5 4.31 -8.40 8.37
C ARG A 5 4.14 -7.52 7.12
N THR A 6 4.08 -8.11 5.93
CA THR A 6 3.95 -7.37 4.68
C THR A 6 2.52 -7.31 4.22
N THR A 7 1.89 -6.17 4.48
CA THR A 7 0.64 -5.84 3.80
C THR A 7 0.21 -4.40 4.00
N LEU A 8 0.75 -3.54 3.15
CA LEU A 8 0.06 -2.33 2.75
C LEU A 8 -1.24 -2.74 2.02
N SER A 9 -2.40 -2.51 2.64
CA SER A 9 -3.73 -2.71 2.05
C SER A 9 -3.92 -2.00 0.71
N VAL A 10 -4.72 -2.61 -0.14
CA VAL A 10 -4.96 -2.28 -1.54
C VAL A 10 -5.57 -0.92 -1.80
N THR A 11 -6.18 -0.26 -0.83
CA THR A 11 -6.61 1.14 -0.98
C THR A 11 -5.43 2.09 -0.96
N VAL A 12 -4.45 1.76 -0.10
CA VAL A 12 -3.09 2.29 -0.20
C VAL A 12 -2.52 1.82 -1.55
N CYS A 13 -2.62 0.55 -1.98
CA CYS A 13 -2.14 0.18 -3.32
C CYS A 13 -2.76 0.96 -4.49
N LEU A 14 -4.00 1.47 -4.44
CA LEU A 14 -4.63 2.18 -5.56
C LEU A 14 -4.43 3.70 -5.56
N SER A 15 -4.55 4.33 -4.40
CA SER A 15 -4.17 5.74 -4.24
C SER A 15 -2.67 5.92 -4.40
N ILE A 16 -1.91 4.88 -4.06
CA ILE A 16 -0.48 4.94 -3.93
C ILE A 16 0.12 4.44 -5.32
N VAL A 17 -0.55 3.56 -6.09
CA VAL A 17 -0.15 3.28 -7.50
C VAL A 17 -0.24 4.53 -8.39
N ASN A 18 -1.20 5.43 -8.16
CA ASN A 18 -1.24 6.73 -8.85
C ASN A 18 -0.46 7.84 -8.10
N GLY A 19 0.00 7.58 -6.87
CA GLY A 19 0.48 8.56 -5.89
C GLY A 19 1.64 8.10 -4.97
N MET A 20 2.54 7.19 -5.38
CA MET A 20 3.78 6.80 -4.65
C MET A 20 5.04 6.75 -5.50
N GLY A 21 4.95 6.93 -6.82
CA GLY A 21 6.11 6.71 -7.69
C GLY A 21 6.43 5.22 -7.87
N LEU A 22 5.79 4.33 -7.11
CA LEU A 22 5.54 2.94 -7.49
C LEU A 22 4.61 2.83 -8.69
N GLY A 23 3.92 3.92 -9.06
CA GLY A 23 3.36 4.06 -10.40
C GLY A 23 4.38 3.74 -11.48
N ARG A 24 5.67 4.08 -11.31
CA ARG A 24 6.70 3.72 -12.29
C ARG A 24 7.02 2.22 -12.30
N ILE A 25 7.05 1.55 -11.15
CA ILE A 25 7.29 0.10 -11.09
C ILE A 25 6.06 -0.65 -11.62
N TYR A 26 4.86 -0.23 -11.22
CA TYR A 26 3.59 -0.77 -11.71
C TYR A 26 3.43 -0.55 -13.22
N LEU A 27 3.69 0.66 -13.73
CA LEU A 27 3.69 0.95 -15.17
C LEU A 27 4.74 0.14 -15.92
N ARG A 28 5.94 -0.06 -15.33
CA ARG A 28 6.96 -0.95 -15.91
C ARG A 28 6.50 -2.40 -15.96
N VAL A 29 5.86 -2.91 -14.91
CA VAL A 29 5.24 -4.25 -14.90
C VAL A 29 4.15 -4.32 -15.98
N LEU A 30 3.20 -3.37 -16.01
CA LEU A 30 2.13 -3.33 -17.01
C LEU A 30 2.65 -3.25 -18.46
N SER A 31 3.75 -2.55 -18.68
CA SER A 31 4.38 -2.43 -20.01
C SER A 31 5.02 -3.72 -20.52
N LYS A 32 5.30 -4.67 -19.61
CA LYS A 32 5.91 -5.97 -19.90
C LYS A 32 4.89 -7.12 -19.97
N LEU A 33 3.68 -6.90 -19.50
CA LEU A 33 2.59 -7.87 -19.54
C LEU A 33 1.86 -7.84 -20.88
N ASP A 34 1.33 -8.98 -21.28
CA ASP A 34 0.28 -9.06 -22.30
C ASP A 34 -1.10 -8.69 -21.71
N ASP A 35 -2.15 -8.71 -22.52
CA ASP A 35 -3.49 -8.34 -22.06
C ASP A 35 -4.02 -9.29 -20.98
N GLN A 36 -3.69 -10.58 -21.07
CA GLN A 36 -4.09 -11.56 -20.07
C GLN A 36 -3.41 -11.28 -18.73
N GLY A 37 -2.09 -11.11 -18.72
CA GLY A 37 -1.32 -10.78 -17.53
C GLY A 37 -1.75 -9.47 -16.90
N ARG A 38 -2.10 -8.45 -17.71
CA ARG A 38 -2.68 -7.19 -17.23
C ARG A 38 -4.04 -7.40 -16.55
N ASN A 39 -4.90 -8.23 -17.14
CA ASN A 39 -6.22 -8.53 -16.58
C ASN A 39 -6.12 -9.36 -15.30
N ASP A 40 -5.21 -10.32 -15.24
CA ASP A 40 -4.95 -11.14 -14.05
C ASP A 40 -4.44 -10.26 -12.90
N LEU A 41 -3.44 -9.42 -13.17
CA LEU A 41 -2.93 -8.47 -12.18
C LEU A 41 -4.02 -7.51 -11.71
N ARG A 42 -4.85 -6.99 -12.62
CA ARG A 42 -5.99 -6.14 -12.28
C ARG A 42 -6.99 -6.89 -11.40
N SER A 43 -7.30 -8.15 -11.70
CA SER A 43 -8.24 -8.94 -10.90
C SER A 43 -7.75 -9.15 -9.46
N ILE A 44 -6.44 -9.19 -9.23
CA ILE A 44 -5.85 -9.31 -7.90
C ILE A 44 -5.84 -7.94 -7.21
N VAL A 45 -5.33 -6.92 -7.88
CA VAL A 45 -5.18 -5.54 -7.35
C VAL A 45 -6.51 -4.90 -7.02
N PHE A 46 -7.56 -5.19 -7.78
CA PHE A 46 -8.87 -4.57 -7.58
C PHE A 46 -9.89 -5.51 -6.95
N ASN A 47 -9.46 -6.59 -6.27
CA ASN A 47 -10.38 -7.47 -5.54
C ASN A 47 -10.63 -6.94 -4.12
N PRO A 48 -11.76 -6.29 -3.84
CA PRO A 48 -12.03 -5.67 -2.54
C PRO A 48 -12.23 -6.68 -1.41
N ARG A 49 -12.43 -7.97 -1.75
CA ARG A 49 -12.77 -9.04 -0.81
C ARG A 49 -11.58 -9.75 -0.22
N LEU A 50 -10.39 -9.59 -0.82
CA LEU A 50 -9.20 -10.20 -0.25
C LEU A 50 -8.92 -9.52 1.08
N SER A 51 -8.53 -10.30 2.09
CA SER A 51 -7.75 -9.76 3.17
C SER A 51 -6.40 -9.30 2.63
N ILE A 52 -5.74 -8.50 3.44
CA ILE A 52 -4.37 -8.09 3.22
C ILE A 52 -3.49 -9.35 2.95
N ALA A 53 -3.57 -10.37 3.80
CA ALA A 53 -2.73 -11.57 3.70
C ALA A 53 -3.06 -12.39 2.43
N GLU A 54 -4.34 -12.45 2.06
CA GLU A 54 -4.81 -13.10 0.85
C GLU A 54 -4.33 -12.35 -0.40
N PHE A 55 -4.35 -11.02 -0.38
CA PHE A 55 -3.80 -10.17 -1.44
C PHE A 55 -2.31 -10.44 -1.66
N GLY A 56 -1.50 -10.42 -0.59
CA GLY A 56 -0.07 -10.72 -0.68
C GLY A 56 0.20 -12.13 -1.21
N ASN A 57 -0.62 -13.11 -0.82
CA ASN A 57 -0.52 -14.48 -1.34
C ASN A 57 -0.92 -14.58 -2.83
N ALA A 58 -2.01 -13.94 -3.23
CA ALA A 58 -2.47 -13.92 -4.62
C ALA A 58 -1.43 -13.27 -5.54
N LEU A 59 -0.84 -12.15 -5.11
CA LEU A 59 0.20 -11.46 -5.86
C LEU A 59 1.46 -12.32 -6.01
N ARG A 60 1.91 -12.99 -4.94
CA ARG A 60 3.06 -13.92 -5.00
C ARG A 60 2.81 -15.11 -5.93
N LYS A 61 1.63 -15.72 -5.84
CA LYS A 61 1.24 -16.85 -6.71
C LYS A 61 1.19 -16.43 -8.18
N TRP A 62 0.64 -15.25 -8.46
CA TRP A 62 0.63 -14.72 -9.82
C TRP A 62 2.03 -14.42 -10.33
N ALA A 63 2.87 -13.75 -9.52
CA ALA A 63 4.25 -13.41 -9.84
C ALA A 63 5.11 -14.64 -10.18
N ALA A 64 4.90 -15.77 -9.48
CA ALA A 64 5.61 -17.02 -9.72
C ALA A 64 5.36 -17.61 -11.11
N ASN A 65 4.27 -17.23 -11.78
CA ASN A 65 3.94 -17.65 -13.14
C ASN A 65 4.32 -16.62 -14.21
N GLN A 66 4.96 -15.51 -13.82
CA GLN A 66 5.39 -14.47 -14.76
C GLN A 66 6.85 -14.70 -15.22
N PRO A 67 7.25 -14.11 -16.36
CA PRO A 67 8.65 -13.98 -16.72
C PRO A 67 9.51 -13.42 -15.56
N ARG A 68 10.75 -13.89 -15.48
CA ARG A 68 11.67 -13.60 -14.38
C ARG A 68 11.84 -12.11 -14.09
N ASP A 69 11.89 -11.28 -15.13
CA ASP A 69 12.05 -9.83 -14.99
C ASP A 69 10.83 -9.16 -14.34
N ILE A 70 9.62 -9.69 -14.55
CA ILE A 70 8.40 -9.24 -13.88
C ILE A 70 8.40 -9.67 -12.42
N ALA A 71 8.79 -10.92 -12.13
CA ALA A 71 8.91 -11.42 -10.77
C ALA A 71 9.93 -10.60 -9.95
N GLU A 72 11.09 -10.27 -10.52
CA GLU A 72 12.12 -9.45 -9.88
C GLU A 72 11.64 -8.01 -9.60
N LEU A 73 10.84 -7.41 -10.49
CA LEU A 73 10.24 -6.09 -10.25
C LEU A 73 9.26 -6.09 -9.07
N LEU A 74 8.49 -7.17 -8.91
CA LEU A 74 7.54 -7.33 -7.79
C LEU A 74 8.26 -7.63 -6.47
N GLU A 75 9.37 -8.37 -6.52
CA GLU A 75 10.23 -8.57 -5.35
C GLU A 75 10.85 -7.23 -4.91
N LEU A 76 11.36 -6.44 -5.86
CA LEU A 76 11.88 -5.10 -5.56
C LEU A 76 10.81 -4.19 -4.96
N PHE A 77 9.60 -4.22 -5.52
CA PHE A 77 8.45 -3.50 -4.96
C PHE A 77 8.18 -3.92 -3.51
N SER A 78 8.18 -5.22 -3.24
CA SER A 78 7.92 -5.76 -1.90
C SER A 78 8.98 -5.30 -0.89
N LYS A 79 10.26 -5.34 -1.27
CA LYS A 79 11.37 -4.87 -0.41
C LYS A 79 11.30 -3.37 -0.12
N VAL A 80 10.97 -2.55 -1.12
CA VAL A 80 10.80 -1.10 -0.92
C VAL A 80 9.62 -0.81 0.00
N ALA A 81 8.51 -1.52 -0.19
CA ALA A 81 7.33 -1.43 0.66
C ALA A 81 7.64 -1.83 2.12
N GLU A 82 8.38 -2.93 2.32
CA GLU A 82 8.86 -3.38 3.63
C GLU A 82 9.73 -2.33 4.33
N GLN A 83 10.72 -1.79 3.61
CA GLN A 83 11.62 -0.79 4.18
C GLN A 83 10.87 0.48 4.59
N ARG A 84 9.90 0.93 3.78
CA ARG A 84 9.07 2.10 4.13
C ARG A 84 8.17 1.79 5.32
N ALA A 85 7.48 0.65 5.33
CA ALA A 85 6.65 0.24 6.47
C ALA A 85 7.45 0.17 7.78
N ALA A 86 8.71 -0.29 7.73
CA ALA A 86 9.57 -0.35 8.92
C ALA A 86 9.92 1.05 9.48
N ASN A 87 9.93 2.09 8.64
CA ASN A 87 10.37 3.43 9.02
C ASN A 87 9.21 4.41 9.24
N ILE A 88 7.95 3.99 9.02
CA ILE A 88 6.82 4.92 9.03
C ILE A 88 6.59 5.53 10.41
N SER A 89 6.68 4.75 11.48
CA SER A 89 6.50 5.26 12.85
C SER A 89 7.57 6.30 13.19
N GLN A 90 8.84 6.04 12.83
CA GLN A 90 9.91 7.00 13.02
C GLN A 90 9.69 8.29 12.21
N ALA A 91 9.26 8.17 10.96
CA ALA A 91 8.97 9.34 10.13
C ALA A 91 7.78 10.16 10.66
N ILE A 92 6.77 9.53 11.25
CA ILE A 92 5.66 10.22 11.92
C ILE A 92 6.20 11.00 13.12
N GLU A 93 7.03 10.38 13.95
CA GLU A 93 7.62 11.01 15.14
C GLU A 93 8.47 12.23 14.79
N GLU A 94 9.35 12.09 13.80
CA GLU A 94 10.27 13.13 13.33
C GLU A 94 9.61 14.24 12.51
N SER A 95 8.32 14.09 12.15
CA SER A 95 7.61 15.10 11.35
C SER A 95 7.17 16.31 12.18
N ASP A 96 7.05 17.47 11.50
CA ASP A 96 6.48 18.71 12.07
C ASP A 96 4.93 18.73 12.01
N LEU A 97 4.31 17.56 11.85
CA LEU A 97 2.86 17.44 11.80
C LEU A 97 2.21 17.78 13.16
N SER A 98 0.97 18.24 13.11
CA SER A 98 0.14 18.40 14.31
C SER A 98 -0.09 17.06 15.01
N ASP A 99 -0.39 17.09 16.30
CA ASP A 99 -0.73 15.87 17.06
C ASP A 99 -1.93 15.14 16.43
N ALA A 100 -2.94 15.88 15.96
CA ALA A 100 -4.10 15.31 15.28
C ALA A 100 -3.73 14.58 13.96
N ALA A 101 -2.79 15.15 13.19
CA ALA A 101 -2.28 14.52 11.98
C ALA A 101 -1.43 13.28 12.29
N LYS A 102 -0.57 13.33 13.32
CA LYS A 102 0.22 12.17 13.77
C LYS A 102 -0.68 11.04 14.27
N ASP A 103 -1.70 11.35 15.08
CA ASP A 103 -2.68 10.37 15.56
C ASP A 103 -3.44 9.70 14.42
N ALA A 104 -3.83 10.48 13.39
CA ALA A 104 -4.43 9.91 12.19
C ALA A 104 -3.48 8.99 11.43
N LEU A 105 -2.19 9.33 11.33
CA LEU A 105 -1.19 8.47 10.69
C LEU A 105 -0.96 7.16 11.47
N TYR A 106 -0.97 7.19 12.81
CA TYR A 106 -0.90 5.97 13.61
C TYR A 106 -2.17 5.11 13.50
N ASP A 107 -3.35 5.72 13.44
CA ASP A 107 -4.59 4.97 13.21
C ASP A 107 -4.62 4.34 11.82
N ILE A 108 -4.13 5.05 10.80
CA ILE A 108 -3.89 4.50 9.46
C ILE A 108 -2.91 3.33 9.57
N ASP A 109 -1.72 3.52 10.14
CA ASP A 109 -0.74 2.44 10.30
C ASP A 109 -1.33 1.19 10.99
N ARG A 110 -2.17 1.37 12.02
CA ARG A 110 -2.86 0.26 12.70
C ARG A 110 -3.88 -0.45 11.81
N ILE A 111 -4.67 0.29 11.02
CA ILE A 111 -5.63 -0.28 10.05
C ILE A 111 -4.89 -1.17 9.06
N PHE A 112 -3.78 -0.66 8.51
CA PHE A 112 -3.00 -1.35 7.49
C PHE A 112 -2.06 -2.42 8.08
N GLY A 113 -1.71 -2.33 9.37
CA GLY A 113 -0.95 -3.34 10.09
C GLY A 113 -1.78 -4.55 10.54
N SER A 114 -3.12 -4.44 10.54
CA SER A 114 -4.01 -5.56 10.82
C SER A 114 -4.09 -6.51 9.62
N SER A 115 -3.83 -7.81 9.84
CA SER A 115 -3.91 -8.82 8.77
C SER A 115 -5.34 -9.25 8.42
N ASP A 116 -6.30 -8.91 9.28
CA ASP A 116 -7.60 -9.58 9.32
C ASP A 116 -8.69 -8.81 8.57
N GLY A 117 -8.47 -7.52 8.32
CA GLY A 117 -9.38 -6.68 7.55
C GLY A 117 -9.28 -6.94 6.04
N THR A 118 -10.43 -6.97 5.37
CA THR A 118 -10.48 -6.87 3.92
C THR A 118 -10.05 -5.49 3.44
N LEU A 119 -9.65 -5.41 2.18
CA LEU A 119 -9.22 -4.17 1.56
C LEU A 119 -10.32 -3.11 1.57
N MET A 120 -11.57 -3.54 1.38
CA MET A 120 -12.74 -2.66 1.49
C MET A 120 -12.99 -2.18 2.92
N GLU A 121 -12.79 -3.02 3.93
CA GLU A 121 -12.92 -2.61 5.33
C GLU A 121 -11.84 -1.60 5.69
N ASN A 122 -10.61 -1.84 5.26
CA ASN A 122 -9.49 -0.92 5.49
C ASN A 122 -9.70 0.43 4.78
N ASP A 123 -10.25 0.44 3.56
CA ASP A 123 -10.69 1.68 2.88
C ASP A 123 -11.69 2.48 3.70
N LYS A 124 -12.74 1.81 4.19
CA LYS A 124 -13.78 2.45 5.01
C LYS A 124 -13.20 3.04 6.28
N MET A 125 -12.34 2.29 6.98
CA MET A 125 -11.68 2.77 8.19
C MET A 125 -10.76 3.97 7.90
N MET A 126 -10.01 3.93 6.80
CA MET A 126 -9.18 5.07 6.37
C MET A 126 -10.03 6.30 6.08
N ASN A 127 -11.15 6.16 5.37
CA ASN A 127 -12.05 7.28 5.08
C ASN A 127 -12.67 7.88 6.36
N ILE A 128 -12.94 7.05 7.38
CA ILE A 128 -13.39 7.53 8.70
C ILE A 128 -12.29 8.35 9.38
N VAL A 129 -11.05 7.85 9.39
CA VAL A 129 -9.89 8.56 9.98
C VAL A 129 -9.60 9.88 9.24
N MET A 130 -9.68 9.89 7.91
CA MET A 130 -9.45 11.10 7.13
C MET A 130 -10.62 12.09 7.25
N GLY A 131 -11.86 11.60 7.40
CA GLY A 131 -13.07 12.43 7.50
C GLY A 131 -13.22 13.19 8.81
N ARG A 132 -12.49 12.80 9.87
CA ARG A 132 -12.45 13.52 11.16
C ARG A 132 -11.39 14.63 11.22
N LEU A 133 -10.52 14.73 10.21
CA LEU A 133 -9.44 15.71 10.19
C LEU A 133 -9.93 17.10 9.81
N SER A 134 -9.26 18.12 10.32
CA SER A 134 -9.38 19.46 9.76
C SER A 134 -8.89 19.46 8.30
N ARG A 135 -9.26 20.48 7.51
CA ARG A 135 -8.76 20.58 6.14
C ARG A 135 -7.23 20.66 6.07
N GLU A 136 -6.62 21.35 7.03
CA GLU A 136 -5.16 21.50 7.12
C GLU A 136 -4.51 20.16 7.43
N ASP A 137 -4.98 19.46 8.46
CA ASP A 137 -4.46 18.14 8.83
C ASP A 137 -4.69 17.11 7.74
N TYR A 138 -5.84 17.15 7.06
CA TYR A 138 -6.12 16.28 5.91
C TYR A 138 -5.06 16.46 4.82
N ILE A 139 -4.75 17.71 4.47
CA ILE A 139 -3.73 18.03 3.46
C ILE A 139 -2.37 17.57 3.93
N ALA A 140 -2.01 17.85 5.18
CA ALA A 140 -0.72 17.49 5.75
C ALA A 140 -0.52 15.96 5.82
N VAL A 141 -1.52 15.21 6.27
CA VAL A 141 -1.54 13.74 6.26
C VAL A 141 -1.45 13.21 4.83
N SER A 142 -2.22 13.78 3.89
CA SER A 142 -2.17 13.37 2.48
C SER A 142 -0.79 13.60 1.88
N GLN A 143 -0.16 14.75 2.17
CA GLN A 143 1.19 15.09 1.72
C GLN A 143 2.24 14.19 2.35
N PHE A 144 2.16 13.93 3.66
CA PHE A 144 3.06 13.02 4.36
C PHE A 144 3.01 11.62 3.76
N LEU A 145 1.81 11.06 3.58
CA LEU A 145 1.63 9.75 2.95
C LEU A 145 2.22 9.77 1.54
N THR A 146 1.94 10.81 0.77
CA THR A 146 2.51 10.99 -0.57
C THR A 146 4.06 10.99 -0.51
N SER A 147 4.70 11.87 0.25
CA SER A 147 6.17 11.98 0.32
C SER A 147 6.85 10.76 0.92
N PHE A 148 6.21 10.13 1.90
CA PHE A 148 6.76 8.94 2.55
C PHE A 148 6.62 7.69 1.66
N LEU A 149 5.87 7.80 0.56
CA LEU A 149 5.68 6.72 -0.39
C LEU A 149 6.37 6.97 -1.74
N PHE A 150 6.55 8.23 -2.14
CA PHE A 150 7.37 8.70 -3.27
C PHE A 150 8.87 8.81 -2.95
#